data_AF-A0A0Q5QU00-F1
#
_entry.id   AF-A0A0Q5QU00-F1
#
_cell.length_a   1.000
_cell.length_b   1.000
_cell.length_c   1.000
_cell.angle_alpha   90.00
_cell.angle_beta   90.00
_cell.angle_gamma   90.00
#
_symmetry.space_group_name_H-M   'P 1'
#
loop_
_entity.id
_entity.type
_entity.pdbx_description
1 polymer ?
#
loop_
_entity_poly.entity_id
_entity_poly.type
_entity_poly.pdbx_seq_one_letter_code
_entity_poly.pdbx_strand_id
1 'polypeptide(L)' 'MATLTIRQLDDQIYERLRMRAKANNRSIEAEARQVLGERLRSRSEIVGDLRTFHDEMVAKHGYLSDSTQLIRDIRDE' A
#
# COMPACT_ATOMS: atom_id res chain seq x y z
N MET A 1 -17.27 -10.34 9.53
CA MET A 1 -16.90 -9.23 10.44
C MET A 1 -16.40 -9.83 11.74
N ALA A 2 -15.18 -9.50 12.13
CA ALA A 2 -14.64 -9.89 13.43
C ALA A 2 -14.52 -8.63 14.30
N THR A 3 -14.83 -8.74 15.58
CA THR A 3 -14.71 -7.63 16.54
C THR A 3 -13.45 -7.85 17.38
N LEU A 4 -12.57 -6.84 17.42
CA LEU A 4 -11.36 -6.83 18.24
C LEU A 4 -11.48 -5.73 19.30
N THR A 5 -11.32 -6.09 20.57
CA THR A 5 -11.25 -5.13 21.68
C THR A 5 -9.82 -5.09 22.20
N ILE A 6 -9.19 -3.91 22.17
CA ILE A 6 -7.85 -3.69 22.71
C ILE A 6 -8.01 -3.03 24.08
N ARG A 7 -7.63 -3.74 25.15
CA ARG A 7 -7.66 -3.22 26.52
C ARG A 7 -6.34 -2.57 26.87
N GLN A 8 -6.38 -1.54 27.73
CA GLN A 8 -5.20 -0.83 28.23
C GLN A 8 -4.29 -0.33 27.09
N LEU A 9 -4.90 0.19 26.03
CA LEU A 9 -4.16 0.85 24.96
C LEU A 9 -3.54 2.13 25.52
N ASP A 10 -2.25 2.31 25.30
CA ASP A 10 -1.54 3.55 25.67
C ASP A 10 -2.23 4.77 25.02
N ASP A 11 -2.55 5.77 25.83
CA ASP A 11 -3.21 7.00 25.40
C ASP A 11 -2.41 7.74 24.33
N GLN A 12 -1.08 7.69 24.38
CA GLN A 12 -0.23 8.27 23.35
C GLN A 12 -0.39 7.55 22.01
N ILE A 13 -0.56 6.23 22.03
CA ILE A 13 -0.81 5.44 20.81
C ILE A 13 -2.19 5.78 20.25
N TYR A 14 -3.21 5.89 21.12
CA TYR A 14 -4.56 6.25 20.71
C TYR A 14 -4.60 7.65 20.05
N GLU A 15 -3.95 8.65 20.64
CA GLU A 15 -3.90 10.00 20.06
C GLU A 15 -3.13 10.06 18.74
N ARG A 16 -2.01 9.31 18.62
CA ARG A 16 -1.31 9.18 17.33
C ARG A 16 -2.19 8.54 16.26
N LEU A 17 -2.96 7.52 16.61
CA LEU A 17 -3.89 6.87 15.70
C LEU A 17 -4.99 7.84 15.27
N ARG A 18 -5.54 8.62 16.19
CA ARG A 18 -6.55 9.65 15.92
C ARG A 18 -6.04 10.75 14.98
N MET A 19 -4.83 11.26 15.23
CA MET A 19 -4.19 12.25 14.36
C MET A 19 -3.97 11.70 12.95
N ARG A 20 -3.50 10.44 12.84
CA ARG A 20 -3.30 9.78 11.54
C ARG A 20 -4.62 9.56 10.81
N ALA A 21 -5.68 9.15 11.52
CA ALA A 21 -7.01 8.97 10.95
C ALA A 21 -7.56 10.29 10.36
N LYS A 22 -7.40 11.40 11.09
CA LYS A 22 -7.76 12.74 10.62
C LYS A 22 -6.98 13.15 9.37
N ALA A 23 -5.67 12.91 9.35
CA ALA A 23 -4.82 13.23 8.19
C ALA A 23 -5.22 12.45 6.92
N ASN A 24 -5.70 11.22 7.10
CA ASN A 24 -6.12 10.35 6.00
C ASN A 24 -7.63 10.42 5.71
N ASN A 25 -8.36 11.37 6.30
CA ASN A 25 -9.81 11.54 6.12
C ASN A 25 -10.64 10.26 6.34
N ARG A 26 -10.28 9.46 7.35
CA ARG A 26 -10.96 8.20 7.68
C ARG A 26 -11.30 8.13 9.17
N SER A 27 -12.24 7.24 9.51
CA SER A 27 -12.55 6.98 10.92
C SER A 27 -11.37 6.30 11.62
N ILE A 28 -11.31 6.41 12.96
CA ILE A 28 -10.29 5.75 13.78
C ILE A 28 -10.30 4.24 13.55
N GLU A 29 -11.50 3.64 13.46
CA GLU A 29 -11.67 2.22 13.16
C GLU A 29 -11.10 1.85 11.78
N ALA A 30 -11.37 2.65 10.75
CA ALA A 30 -10.85 2.41 9.42
C ALA A 30 -9.33 2.54 9.35
N GLU A 31 -8.76 3.53 10.05
CA GLU A 31 -7.31 3.66 10.23
C GLU A 31 -6.73 2.44 10.95
N ALA A 32 -7.32 2.01 12.06
CA ALA A 32 -6.86 0.85 12.83
C ALA A 32 -6.84 -0.41 11.95
N ARG A 33 -7.92 -0.65 11.21
CA ARG A 33 -8.00 -1.77 10.26
C ARG A 33 -6.92 -1.70 9.21
N GLN A 34 -6.70 -0.54 8.62
CA GLN A 34 -5.70 -0.40 7.57
C GLN A 34 -4.29 -0.58 8.11
N VAL A 35 -3.95 -0.01 9.27
CA VAL A 35 -2.65 -0.20 9.91
C VAL A 35 -2.41 -1.68 10.23
N LEU A 36 -3.40 -2.38 10.79
CA LEU A 36 -3.29 -3.81 11.06
C LEU A 36 -3.12 -4.61 9.76
N GLY A 37 -3.91 -4.30 8.72
CA GLY A 37 -3.78 -4.95 7.41
C GLY A 37 -2.41 -4.74 6.77
N GLU A 38 -1.90 -3.51 6.78
CA GLU A 38 -0.57 -3.16 6.26
C GLU A 38 0.55 -3.91 7.01
N ARG A 39 0.43 -4.03 8.33
CA ARG A 39 1.47 -4.66 9.16
C ARG A 39 1.42 -6.19 9.16
N LEU A 40 0.26 -6.78 8.90
CA LEU A 40 0.09 -8.23 8.86
C LEU A 40 0.31 -8.81 7.45
N ARG A 41 0.48 -7.97 6.43
CA ARG A 41 0.81 -8.44 5.07
C ARG A 41 2.13 -9.19 5.05
N SER A 42 2.08 -10.42 4.54
CA SER A 42 3.26 -11.23 4.27
C SER A 42 3.99 -10.74 3.03
N ARG A 43 5.30 -11.01 2.96
CA ARG A 43 6.10 -10.73 1.77
C ARG A 43 5.56 -11.45 0.54
N SER A 44 5.05 -12.66 0.70
CA SER A 44 4.43 -13.45 -0.37
C SER A 44 3.18 -12.78 -0.95
N GLU A 45 2.32 -12.21 -0.10
CA GLU A 45 1.13 -11.47 -0.57
C GLU A 45 1.53 -10.24 -1.37
N ILE A 46 2.52 -9.48 -0.89
CA ILE A 46 3.02 -8.29 -1.59
C ILE A 46 3.58 -8.67 -2.97
N VAL A 47 4.37 -9.75 -3.03
CA VAL A 47 4.92 -10.26 -4.30
C VAL A 47 3.81 -10.77 -5.22
N GLY A 48 2.75 -11.36 -4.67
CA GLY A 48 1.58 -11.79 -5.42
C GLY A 48 0.87 -10.61 -6.09
N ASP A 49 0.52 -9.58 -5.32
CA ASP A 49 -0.13 -8.37 -5.83
C ASP A 49 0.68 -7.70 -6.95
N LEU A 50 2.01 -7.63 -6.78
CA LEU A 50 2.92 -7.08 -7.80
C LEU A 50 2.92 -7.88 -9.11
N ARG A 51 2.85 -9.22 -9.02
CA ARG A 51 2.76 -10.08 -10.22
C ARG A 51 1.43 -9.89 -10.92
N THR A 52 0.33 -9.89 -10.18
CA THR A 52 -1.00 -9.64 -10.75
C THR A 52 -1.05 -8.30 -11.46
N PHE A 53 -0.55 -7.24 -10.83
CA PHE A 53 -0.46 -5.92 -11.46
C PHE A 53 0.41 -5.94 -12.73
N HIS A 54 1.57 -6.62 -12.70
CA HIS A 54 2.42 -6.77 -13.88
C HIS A 54 1.68 -7.46 -15.02
N ASP A 55 1.00 -8.58 -14.75
CA ASP A 55 0.26 -9.34 -15.75
C ASP A 55 -0.88 -8.50 -16.36
N GLU A 56 -1.59 -7.72 -15.56
CA GLU A 56 -2.62 -6.77 -16.02
C GLU A 56 -2.03 -5.67 -16.91
N MET A 57 -0.88 -5.11 -16.53
CA MET A 57 -0.20 -4.08 -17.33
C MET A 57 0.29 -4.63 -18.66
N VAL A 58 0.87 -5.84 -18.67
CA VAL A 58 1.31 -6.51 -19.90
C VAL A 58 0.13 -6.83 -20.80
N ALA A 59 -0.99 -7.31 -20.25
CA ALA A 59 -2.20 -7.58 -21.03
C ALA A 59 -2.78 -6.31 -21.68
N LYS A 60 -2.72 -5.18 -20.99
CA LYS A 60 -3.32 -3.91 -21.46
C LYS A 60 -2.42 -3.11 -22.39
N HIS A 61 -1.11 -3.09 -22.13
CA HIS A 61 -0.16 -2.19 -22.79
C HIS A 61 0.93 -2.92 -23.58
N GLY A 62 0.94 -4.26 -23.53
CA GLY A 62 2.07 -5.04 -24.01
C GLY A 62 3.26 -4.98 -23.05
N TYR A 63 4.37 -5.59 -23.45
CA TYR A 63 5.59 -5.57 -22.64
C TYR A 63 6.25 -4.19 -22.72
N LEU A 64 6.23 -3.45 -21.61
CA LEU A 64 6.94 -2.17 -21.49
C LEU A 64 8.43 -2.48 -21.26
N SER A 65 9.26 -2.25 -22.28
CA SER A 65 10.72 -2.36 -22.16
C SER A 65 11.29 -1.25 -21.28
N ASP A 66 12.54 -1.40 -20.85
CA ASP A 66 13.26 -0.36 -20.11
C ASP A 66 13.36 0.91 -20.96
N SER A 67 12.55 1.91 -20.60
CA SER A 67 12.47 3.20 -21.27
C SER A 67 13.75 4.02 -21.12
N THR A 68 14.69 3.61 -20.26
CA THR A 68 15.98 4.27 -20.09
C THR A 68 16.80 4.27 -21.39
N GLN A 69 16.75 3.20 -22.18
CA GLN A 69 17.51 3.15 -23.44
C GLN A 69 16.92 4.11 -24.48
N LEU A 70 15.59 4.11 -24.62
CA LEU A 70 14.87 5.02 -25.51
C LEU A 70 15.13 6.50 -25.17
N ILE A 71 15.15 6.84 -23.87
CA ILE A 71 15.43 8.20 -23.41
C ILE A 71 16.88 8.62 -23.72
N ARG A 72 17.84 7.69 -23.60
CA ARG A 72 19.25 7.96 -23.93
C ARG A 72 19.41 8.22 -25.42
N ASP A 73 18.81 7.37 -26.25
CA ASP A 73 18.90 7.49 -27.70
C ASP A 73 18.30 8.83 -28.19
N ILE A 74 17.16 9.26 -27.64
CA ILE A 74 16.54 10.57 -27.96
C ILE A 74 17.40 11.76 -27.50
N ARG A 75 18.11 11.64 -26.37
CA ARG A 75 18.95 12.73 -25.84
C ARG A 75 20.23 12.93 -26.65
N ASP A 76 20.76 11.83 -27.17
CA ASP A 76 22.06 11.79 -27.86
C ASP A 76 21.91 11.95 -29.39
N GLU A 77 20.66 12.12 -29.90
CA GLU A 77 20.31 12.65 -31.24
C GLU A 77 20.49 14.18 -31.34
#